data_AF-A0A942GH67-F1
#
_entry.id   AF-A0A942GH67-F1
#
_cell.length_a   1.000
_cell.length_b   1.000
_cell.length_c   1.000
_cell.angle_alpha   90.00
_cell.angle_beta   90.00
_cell.angle_gamma   90.00
#
_symmetry.space_group_name_H-M   'P 1'
#
loop_
_entity.id
_entity.type
_entity.pdbx_description
1 polymer ?
#
loop_
_entity_poly.entity_id
_entity_poly.type
_entity_poly.pdbx_seq_one_letter_code
_entity_poly.pdbx_strand_id
1 'polypeptide(L)'
;MLKRFKKMLFKIRNPNVLGETLILTSKEEVWSMYQNLSEEELAEIKTNFERLQGRLQELEQKRAGLVELAGKEVQEAAQALAIGNPAKVSKDMTHQVELMDVAIMLVKEDLQAAEAEHIKTQLAKIEKQRELANKERLAAYAVWQTAETAYQQARQKWNAAAWENDSACRKLDSQAEPLLTRLAEIEPAVDEIPATRTVEAWLDDLRSGKLKNQIMPGMDQNLDAALPIYNNETAVIKEWVRQDKLARKAHGGTVKPPECVKHYTKKRIQELTDSLHYPVRAVDTFARRAAD
;
A
#
# COMPACT_ATOMS: atom_id res chain seq x y z
N MET A 1 41.38 -20.59 7.23
CA MET A 1 40.13 -21.35 6.96
C MET A 1 40.33 -22.60 6.09
N LEU A 2 41.05 -22.53 4.96
CA LEU A 2 41.29 -23.68 4.06
C LEU A 2 41.82 -24.98 4.72
N LYS A 3 42.66 -24.89 5.76
CA LYS A 3 43.19 -26.06 6.49
C LYS A 3 42.12 -26.80 7.32
N ARG A 4 41.09 -26.10 7.81
CA ARG A 4 39.96 -26.73 8.53
C ARG A 4 39.00 -27.41 7.54
N PHE A 5 38.80 -26.82 6.36
CA PHE A 5 37.94 -27.35 5.30
C PHE A 5 38.50 -28.66 4.70
N LYS A 6 39.82 -28.73 4.42
CA LYS A 6 40.48 -29.96 3.94
C LYS A 6 40.38 -31.14 4.92
N LYS A 7 40.35 -30.88 6.23
CA LYS A 7 40.26 -31.91 7.28
C LYS A 7 38.82 -32.46 7.43
N MET A 8 37.82 -31.69 7.00
CA MET A 8 36.41 -32.07 7.03
C MET A 8 36.03 -32.95 5.83
N LEU A 9 36.55 -32.64 4.64
CA LEU A 9 36.34 -33.44 3.42
C LEU A 9 36.92 -34.87 3.51
N PHE A 10 37.95 -35.09 4.35
CA PHE A 10 38.57 -36.42 4.50
C PHE A 10 37.71 -37.42 5.30
N LYS A 11 36.69 -36.96 6.04
CA LYS A 11 35.81 -37.83 6.85
C LYS A 11 34.60 -38.39 6.08
N ILE A 12 34.39 -38.00 4.82
CA ILE A 12 33.20 -38.37 4.02
C ILE A 12 33.33 -39.76 3.35
N ARG A 13 34.44 -40.50 3.57
CA ARG A 13 34.77 -41.73 2.84
C ARG A 13 34.34 -43.05 3.50
N ASN A 14 33.33 -43.06 4.36
CA ASN A 14 32.71 -44.29 4.87
C ASN A 14 31.19 -44.11 5.03
N PRO A 15 30.38 -44.55 4.06
CA PRO A 15 28.94 -44.38 4.09
C PRO A 15 28.34 -45.68 4.62
N ASN A 16 27.99 -45.73 5.90
CA ASN A 16 26.89 -46.58 6.33
C ASN A 16 26.34 -46.05 7.68
N VAL A 17 25.06 -45.69 7.63
CA VAL A 17 24.14 -45.41 8.77
C VAL A 17 24.35 -44.10 9.57
N LEU A 18 25.51 -43.44 9.51
CA LEU A 18 25.70 -42.08 10.06
C LEU A 18 25.49 -40.93 9.05
N GLY A 19 25.19 -41.27 7.79
CA GLY A 19 25.24 -40.34 6.66
C GLY A 19 24.15 -39.27 6.64
N GLU A 20 22.91 -39.59 6.97
CA GLU A 20 21.81 -38.62 6.82
C GLU A 20 21.80 -37.55 7.92
N THR A 21 22.10 -37.94 9.16
CA THR A 21 22.23 -37.00 10.28
C THR A 21 23.48 -36.12 10.15
N LEU A 22 24.62 -36.66 9.69
CA LEU A 22 25.82 -35.83 9.44
C LEU A 22 25.64 -34.86 8.25
N ILE A 23 24.91 -35.27 7.19
CA ILE A 23 24.68 -34.40 6.03
C ILE A 23 23.80 -33.22 6.42
N LEU A 24 22.75 -33.43 7.23
CA LEU A 24 21.88 -32.36 7.71
C LEU A 24 22.60 -31.40 8.67
N THR A 25 23.36 -31.91 9.65
CA THR A 25 24.18 -31.05 10.51
C THR A 25 25.27 -30.31 9.73
N SER A 26 25.87 -30.93 8.70
CA SER A 26 26.86 -30.24 7.87
C SER A 26 26.24 -29.14 7.00
N LYS A 27 24.98 -29.30 6.54
CA LYS A 27 24.29 -28.25 5.82
C LYS A 27 24.01 -27.08 6.74
N GLU A 28 23.38 -27.31 7.89
CA GLU A 28 23.06 -26.25 8.86
C GLU A 28 24.31 -25.52 9.38
N GLU A 29 25.41 -26.24 9.67
CA GLU A 29 26.68 -25.64 10.08
C GLU A 29 27.32 -24.81 8.96
N VAL A 30 27.30 -25.32 7.72
CA VAL A 30 27.81 -24.58 6.55
C VAL A 30 26.95 -23.33 6.31
N TRP A 31 25.63 -23.43 6.38
CA TRP A 31 24.71 -22.29 6.23
C TRP A 31 24.91 -21.23 7.32
N SER A 32 25.06 -21.64 8.58
CA SER A 32 25.39 -20.75 9.71
C SER A 32 26.71 -20.00 9.52
N MET A 33 27.72 -20.64 8.92
CA MET A 33 28.98 -19.97 8.58
C MET A 33 28.78 -18.87 7.51
N TYR A 34 27.98 -19.12 6.47
CA TYR A 34 27.72 -18.13 5.42
C TYR A 34 26.76 -17.01 5.85
N GLN A 35 25.86 -17.27 6.80
CA GLN A 35 24.96 -16.25 7.36
C GLN A 35 25.70 -15.14 8.15
N ASN A 36 26.91 -15.44 8.62
CA ASN A 36 27.73 -14.54 9.44
C ASN A 36 28.89 -13.88 8.67
N LEU A 37 28.97 -14.07 7.35
CA LEU A 37 29.97 -13.37 6.54
C LEU A 37 29.70 -11.86 6.55
N SER A 38 30.78 -11.12 6.75
CA SER A 38 30.79 -9.66 6.65
C SER A 38 30.53 -9.21 5.21
N GLU A 39 30.01 -8.00 5.03
CA GLU A 39 29.81 -7.41 3.69
C GLU A 39 31.12 -7.35 2.88
N GLU A 40 32.25 -7.22 3.58
CA GLU A 40 33.60 -7.27 3.00
C GLU A 40 33.94 -8.64 2.43
N GLU A 41 33.68 -9.73 3.17
CA GLU A 41 33.91 -11.10 2.69
C GLU A 41 32.98 -11.46 1.51
N LEU A 42 31.74 -10.95 1.53
CA LEU A 42 30.80 -11.11 0.42
C LEU A 42 31.29 -10.41 -0.86
N ALA A 43 31.83 -9.20 -0.70
CA ALA A 43 32.42 -8.45 -1.79
C ALA A 43 33.66 -9.17 -2.34
N GLU A 44 34.53 -9.70 -1.47
CA GLU A 44 35.73 -10.42 -1.88
C GLU A 44 35.41 -11.69 -2.69
N ILE A 45 34.43 -12.49 -2.26
CA ILE A 45 33.98 -13.69 -3.00
C ILE A 45 33.45 -13.30 -4.39
N LYS A 46 32.63 -12.24 -4.47
CA LYS A 46 32.10 -11.73 -5.74
C LYS A 46 33.23 -11.24 -6.66
N THR A 47 34.14 -10.42 -6.15
CA THR A 47 35.27 -9.89 -6.91
C THR A 47 36.19 -11.03 -7.38
N ASN A 48 36.41 -12.06 -6.57
CA ASN A 48 37.20 -13.22 -6.97
C ASN A 48 36.53 -14.00 -8.11
N PHE A 49 35.21 -14.20 -8.05
CA PHE A 49 34.44 -14.84 -9.12
C PHE A 49 34.53 -14.04 -10.43
N GLU A 50 34.27 -12.73 -10.39
CA GLU A 50 34.36 -11.83 -11.56
C GLU A 50 35.79 -11.83 -12.16
N ARG A 51 36.82 -11.84 -11.30
CA ARG A 51 38.22 -11.91 -11.73
C ARG A 51 38.54 -13.22 -12.46
N LEU A 52 38.05 -14.36 -11.96
CA LEU A 52 38.26 -15.66 -12.60
C LEU A 52 37.51 -15.76 -13.93
N GLN A 53 36.31 -15.19 -14.04
CA GLN A 53 35.58 -15.09 -15.31
C GLN A 53 36.35 -14.25 -16.33
N GLY A 54 36.86 -13.08 -15.94
CA GLY A 54 37.68 -12.24 -16.82
C GLY A 54 38.94 -12.94 -17.29
N ARG A 55 39.66 -13.61 -16.37
CA ARG A 55 40.86 -14.38 -16.70
C ARG A 55 40.56 -15.54 -17.65
N LEU A 56 39.42 -16.21 -17.51
CA LEU A 56 39.01 -17.26 -18.42
C LEU A 56 38.78 -16.72 -19.84
N GLN A 57 38.06 -15.61 -19.96
CA GLN A 57 37.82 -14.95 -21.26
C GLN A 57 39.13 -14.52 -21.93
N GLU A 58 40.07 -13.94 -21.18
CA GLU A 58 41.38 -13.57 -21.69
C GLU A 58 42.17 -14.77 -22.22
N LEU A 59 42.15 -15.90 -21.49
CA LEU A 59 42.84 -17.13 -21.92
C LEU A 59 42.19 -17.75 -23.16
N GLU A 60 40.85 -17.76 -23.23
CA GLU A 60 40.12 -18.24 -24.40
C GLU A 60 40.40 -17.37 -25.64
N GLN A 61 40.49 -16.05 -25.49
CA GLN A 61 40.89 -15.13 -26.57
C GLN A 61 42.33 -15.36 -27.02
N LYS A 62 43.28 -15.50 -26.09
CA LYS A 62 44.69 -15.79 -26.40
C LYS A 62 44.84 -17.12 -27.12
N ARG A 63 44.13 -18.15 -26.65
CA ARG A 63 44.08 -19.46 -27.32
C ARG A 63 43.53 -19.35 -28.74
N ALA A 64 42.42 -18.63 -28.94
CA ALA A 64 41.84 -18.44 -30.26
C ALA A 64 42.83 -17.77 -31.22
N GLY A 65 43.54 -16.72 -30.76
CA GLY A 65 44.59 -16.07 -31.55
C GLY A 65 45.75 -17.01 -31.90
N LEU A 66 46.22 -17.84 -30.96
CA LEU A 66 47.26 -18.84 -31.22
C LEU A 66 46.82 -19.91 -32.22
N VAL A 67 45.57 -20.36 -32.14
CA VAL A 67 45.00 -21.33 -33.09
C VAL A 67 44.90 -20.73 -34.50
N GLU A 68 44.49 -19.46 -34.61
CA GLU A 68 44.42 -18.78 -35.91
C GLU A 68 45.81 -18.63 -36.53
N LEU A 69 46.81 -18.22 -35.75
CA LEU A 69 48.18 -18.09 -36.21
C LEU A 69 48.79 -19.44 -36.61
N ALA A 70 48.57 -20.50 -35.82
CA ALA A 70 48.99 -21.86 -36.18
C ALA A 70 48.31 -22.34 -37.47
N GLY A 71 47.04 -22.00 -37.68
CA GLY A 71 46.31 -22.29 -38.92
C GLY A 71 46.92 -21.58 -40.14
N LYS A 72 47.33 -20.32 -39.99
CA LYS A 72 48.04 -19.57 -41.04
C LYS A 72 49.38 -20.19 -41.37
N GLU A 73 50.19 -20.56 -40.38
CA GLU A 73 51.47 -21.24 -40.60
C GLU A 73 51.30 -22.58 -41.34
N VAL A 74 50.28 -23.37 -40.98
CA VAL A 74 49.98 -24.64 -41.67
C VAL A 74 49.57 -24.39 -43.13
N GLN A 75 48.77 -23.36 -43.38
CA GLN A 75 48.34 -23.00 -44.73
C GLN A 75 49.52 -22.50 -45.59
N GLU A 76 50.39 -21.66 -45.03
CA GLU A 76 51.61 -21.18 -45.69
C GLU A 76 52.58 -22.33 -45.98
N ALA A 77 52.77 -23.26 -45.03
CA ALA A 77 53.59 -24.44 -45.23
C ALA A 77 53.03 -25.37 -46.31
N ALA A 78 51.71 -25.53 -46.38
CA ALA A 78 51.05 -26.30 -47.44
C ALA A 78 51.21 -25.65 -48.83
N GLN A 79 51.12 -24.32 -48.91
CA GLN A 79 51.37 -23.57 -50.15
C GLN A 79 52.83 -23.68 -50.60
N ALA A 80 53.78 -23.54 -49.67
CA ALA A 80 55.20 -23.70 -49.94
C ALA A 80 55.54 -25.11 -50.45
N LEU A 81 54.92 -26.14 -49.85
CA LEU A 81 55.05 -27.53 -50.32
C LEU A 81 54.50 -27.72 -51.73
N ALA A 82 53.36 -27.09 -52.08
CA ALA A 82 52.75 -27.19 -53.40
C ALA A 82 53.64 -26.60 -54.52
N ILE A 83 54.50 -25.62 -54.20
CA ILE A 83 55.49 -25.05 -55.12
C ILE A 83 56.87 -25.73 -55.03
N GLY A 84 56.95 -26.87 -54.33
CA GLY A 84 58.17 -27.70 -54.25
C GLY A 84 59.18 -27.28 -53.18
N ASN A 85 58.82 -26.37 -52.26
CA ASN A 85 59.68 -25.92 -51.17
C ASN A 85 59.08 -26.26 -49.79
N PRO A 86 59.41 -27.42 -49.21
CA PRO A 86 58.80 -27.85 -47.95
C PRO A 86 59.23 -26.96 -46.78
N ALA A 87 58.29 -26.16 -46.25
CA ALA A 87 58.45 -25.46 -44.98
C ALA A 87 58.01 -26.36 -43.80
N LYS A 88 58.70 -26.28 -42.66
CA LYS A 88 58.30 -26.99 -41.43
C LYS A 88 57.31 -26.13 -40.64
N VAL A 89 56.19 -26.73 -40.27
CA VAL A 89 55.24 -26.14 -39.31
C VAL A 89 55.90 -26.08 -37.92
N SER A 90 55.76 -24.95 -37.21
CA SER A 90 56.35 -24.76 -35.89
C SER A 90 55.69 -25.69 -34.85
N LYS A 91 56.50 -26.52 -34.18
CA LYS A 91 56.02 -27.33 -33.05
C LYS A 91 55.74 -26.48 -31.81
N ASP A 92 56.33 -25.28 -31.74
CA ASP A 92 56.25 -24.40 -30.58
C ASP A 92 54.84 -23.81 -30.43
N MET A 93 54.15 -23.51 -31.52
CA MET A 93 52.77 -23.00 -31.48
C MET A 93 51.78 -24.06 -31.02
N THR A 94 51.90 -25.30 -31.52
CA THR A 94 51.06 -26.41 -31.08
C THR A 94 51.24 -26.66 -29.58
N HIS A 95 52.49 -26.61 -29.09
CA HIS A 95 52.78 -26.73 -27.68
C HIS A 95 52.22 -25.57 -26.84
N GLN A 96 52.25 -24.34 -27.34
CA GLN A 96 51.65 -23.19 -26.66
C GLN A 96 50.11 -23.28 -26.57
N VAL A 97 49.45 -23.82 -27.61
CA VAL A 97 48.00 -24.09 -27.57
C VAL A 97 47.68 -25.14 -26.50
N GLU A 98 48.46 -26.21 -26.40
CA GLU A 98 48.30 -27.25 -25.35
C GLU A 98 48.49 -26.67 -23.94
N LEU A 99 49.49 -25.82 -23.74
CA LEU A 99 49.70 -25.14 -22.45
C LEU A 99 48.55 -24.19 -22.10
N MET A 100 47.96 -23.52 -23.09
CA MET A 100 46.76 -22.70 -22.90
C MET A 100 45.53 -23.56 -22.58
N ASP A 101 45.38 -24.73 -23.19
CA ASP A 101 44.30 -25.67 -22.88
C ASP A 101 44.37 -26.16 -21.42
N VAL A 102 45.57 -26.48 -20.93
CA VAL A 102 45.78 -26.84 -19.52
C VAL A 102 45.48 -25.64 -18.60
N ALA A 103 45.91 -24.43 -18.96
CA ALA A 103 45.64 -23.23 -18.16
C ALA A 103 44.13 -22.90 -18.09
N ILE A 104 43.41 -23.07 -19.20
CA ILE A 104 41.96 -22.89 -19.27
C ILE A 104 41.26 -23.94 -18.40
N MET A 105 41.69 -25.20 -18.44
CA MET A 105 41.13 -26.27 -17.61
C MET A 105 41.23 -25.92 -16.12
N LEU A 106 42.41 -25.52 -15.65
CA LEU A 106 42.63 -25.16 -14.24
C LEU A 106 41.79 -23.95 -13.81
N VAL A 107 41.68 -22.92 -14.65
CA VAL A 107 40.83 -21.76 -14.37
C VAL A 107 39.35 -22.13 -14.36
N LYS A 108 38.91 -23.07 -15.20
CA LYS A 108 37.53 -23.58 -15.18
C LYS A 108 37.21 -24.33 -13.89
N GLU A 109 38.13 -25.14 -13.37
CA GLU A 109 37.96 -25.81 -12.07
C GLU A 109 37.86 -24.81 -10.91
N ASP A 110 38.76 -23.82 -10.89
CA ASP A 110 38.73 -22.73 -9.89
C ASP A 110 37.44 -21.88 -10.01
N LEU A 111 36.98 -21.62 -11.24
CA LEU A 111 35.75 -20.89 -11.48
C LEU A 111 34.52 -21.65 -10.98
N GLN A 112 34.46 -22.97 -11.19
CA GLN A 112 33.37 -23.80 -10.66
C GLN A 112 33.33 -23.78 -9.13
N ALA A 113 34.48 -23.81 -8.47
CA ALA A 113 34.54 -23.69 -7.01
C ALA A 113 34.08 -22.30 -6.53
N ALA A 114 34.55 -21.24 -7.18
CA ALA A 114 34.16 -19.87 -6.86
C ALA A 114 32.67 -19.61 -7.14
N GLU A 115 32.11 -20.18 -8.21
CA GLU A 115 30.69 -20.13 -8.55
C GLU A 115 29.85 -20.81 -7.46
N ALA A 116 30.25 -21.99 -7.01
CA ALA A 116 29.57 -22.70 -5.93
C ALA A 116 29.57 -21.91 -4.61
N GLU A 117 30.67 -21.24 -4.27
CA GLU A 117 30.74 -20.35 -3.11
C GLU A 117 29.86 -19.11 -3.29
N HIS A 118 29.87 -18.49 -4.48
CA HIS A 118 29.03 -17.35 -4.79
C HIS A 118 27.53 -17.69 -4.68
N ILE A 119 27.10 -18.83 -5.24
CA ILE A 119 25.71 -19.31 -5.18
C ILE A 119 25.29 -19.57 -3.73
N LYS A 120 26.10 -20.29 -2.94
CA LYS A 120 25.81 -20.56 -1.52
C LYS A 120 25.64 -19.26 -0.74
N THR A 121 26.50 -18.29 -1.01
CA THR A 121 26.47 -16.98 -0.39
C THR A 121 25.19 -16.21 -0.73
N GLN A 122 24.78 -16.22 -2.01
CA GLN A 122 23.51 -15.60 -2.42
C GLN A 122 22.29 -16.26 -1.79
N LEU A 123 22.28 -17.60 -1.71
CA LEU A 123 21.19 -18.35 -1.08
C LEU A 123 21.07 -18.01 0.41
N ALA A 124 22.19 -17.91 1.14
CA ALA A 124 22.18 -17.52 2.56
C ALA A 124 21.58 -16.12 2.77
N LYS A 125 21.87 -15.17 1.86
CA LYS A 125 21.27 -13.82 1.89
C LYS A 125 19.75 -13.86 1.68
N ILE A 126 19.29 -14.66 0.71
CA ILE A 126 17.86 -14.82 0.42
C ILE A 126 17.12 -15.46 1.61
N GLU A 127 17.72 -16.48 2.24
CA GLU A 127 17.13 -17.13 3.41
C GLU A 127 16.99 -16.17 4.59
N LYS A 128 18.03 -15.37 4.88
CA LYS A 128 17.98 -14.33 5.92
C LYS A 128 16.87 -13.31 5.66
N GLN A 129 16.71 -12.88 4.41
CA GLN A 129 15.61 -11.98 4.01
C GLN A 129 14.25 -12.66 4.19
N ARG A 130 14.13 -13.94 3.84
CA ARG A 130 12.90 -14.72 4.01
C ARG A 130 12.53 -14.89 5.48
N GLU A 131 13.50 -15.14 6.35
CA GLU A 131 13.28 -15.21 7.80
C GLU A 131 12.79 -13.89 8.38
N LEU A 132 13.42 -12.78 7.98
CA LEU A 132 13.01 -11.43 8.40
C LEU A 132 11.57 -11.13 7.96
N ALA A 133 11.27 -11.34 6.67
CA ALA A 133 9.93 -11.15 6.13
C ALA A 133 8.89 -12.04 6.82
N ASN A 134 9.24 -13.28 7.16
CA ASN A 134 8.32 -14.17 7.88
C ASN A 134 8.09 -13.71 9.33
N LYS A 135 9.12 -13.19 10.02
CA LYS A 135 8.95 -12.59 11.36
C LYS A 135 8.02 -11.38 11.32
N GLU A 136 8.22 -10.48 10.37
CA GLU A 136 7.35 -9.30 10.17
C GLU A 136 5.91 -9.72 9.86
N ARG A 137 5.74 -10.71 8.96
CA ARG A 137 4.42 -11.28 8.64
C ARG A 137 3.72 -11.86 9.86
N LEU A 138 4.42 -12.62 10.70
CA LEU A 138 3.86 -13.21 11.92
C LEU A 138 3.48 -12.13 12.95
N ALA A 139 4.30 -11.09 13.09
CA ALA A 139 3.98 -9.95 13.95
C ALA A 139 2.73 -9.21 13.47
N ALA A 140 2.64 -8.93 12.16
CA ALA A 140 1.47 -8.30 11.56
C ALA A 140 0.21 -9.17 11.72
N TYR A 141 0.33 -10.48 11.56
CA TYR A 141 -0.78 -11.41 11.76
C TYR A 141 -1.29 -11.40 13.20
N ALA A 142 -0.41 -11.34 14.19
CA ALA A 142 -0.80 -11.23 15.60
C ALA A 142 -1.58 -9.94 15.88
N VAL A 143 -1.13 -8.79 15.34
CA VAL A 143 -1.84 -7.51 15.43
C VAL A 143 -3.23 -7.62 14.79
N TRP A 144 -3.31 -8.19 13.58
CA TRP A 144 -4.58 -8.39 12.89
C TRP A 144 -5.55 -9.26 13.71
N GLN A 145 -5.08 -10.37 14.31
CA GLN A 145 -5.92 -11.22 15.16
C GLN A 145 -6.50 -10.43 16.34
N THR A 146 -5.69 -9.61 17.02
CA THR A 146 -6.20 -8.77 18.12
C THR A 146 -7.25 -7.77 17.66
N ALA A 147 -7.03 -7.12 16.51
CA ALA A 147 -7.98 -6.18 15.92
C ALA A 147 -9.31 -6.86 15.54
N GLU A 148 -9.23 -8.05 14.94
CA GLU A 148 -10.42 -8.84 14.57
C GLU A 148 -11.24 -9.21 15.81
N THR A 149 -10.60 -9.66 16.88
CA THR A 149 -11.32 -9.97 18.13
C THR A 149 -12.00 -8.74 18.75
N ALA A 150 -11.33 -7.58 18.73
CA ALA A 150 -11.89 -6.32 19.21
C ALA A 150 -13.09 -5.87 18.36
N TYR A 151 -13.01 -6.01 17.03
CA TYR A 151 -14.11 -5.73 16.12
C TYR A 151 -15.32 -6.61 16.39
N GLN A 152 -15.13 -7.93 16.55
CA GLN A 152 -16.22 -8.84 16.87
C GLN A 152 -16.90 -8.50 18.19
N GLN A 153 -16.14 -8.15 19.23
CA GLN A 153 -16.69 -7.70 20.51
C GLN A 153 -17.48 -6.39 20.37
N ALA A 154 -16.94 -5.40 19.64
CA ALA A 154 -17.63 -4.14 19.39
C ALA A 154 -18.95 -4.36 18.63
N ARG A 155 -18.94 -5.25 17.63
CA ARG A 155 -20.13 -5.62 16.86
C ARG A 155 -21.20 -6.30 17.73
N GLN A 156 -20.80 -7.21 18.63
CA GLN A 156 -21.74 -7.84 19.56
C GLN A 156 -22.39 -6.82 20.50
N LYS A 157 -21.61 -5.88 21.05
CA LYS A 157 -22.14 -4.81 21.90
C LYS A 157 -23.10 -3.89 21.15
N TRP A 158 -22.76 -3.52 19.91
CA TRP A 158 -23.64 -2.69 19.08
C TRP A 158 -24.96 -3.40 18.78
N ASN A 159 -24.93 -4.68 18.41
CA ASN A 159 -26.13 -5.47 18.16
C ASN A 159 -27.03 -5.57 19.41
N ALA A 160 -26.43 -5.79 20.58
CA ALA A 160 -27.19 -5.83 21.84
C ALA A 160 -27.87 -4.49 22.14
N ALA A 161 -27.13 -3.38 22.03
CA ALA A 161 -27.69 -2.04 22.23
C ALA A 161 -28.76 -1.69 21.19
N ALA A 162 -28.59 -2.10 19.93
CA ALA A 162 -29.58 -1.91 18.88
C ALA A 162 -30.86 -2.69 19.18
N TRP A 163 -30.76 -3.93 19.65
CA TRP A 163 -31.91 -4.74 20.06
C TRP A 163 -32.64 -4.15 21.26
N GLU A 164 -31.92 -3.68 22.28
CA GLU A 164 -32.51 -3.01 23.43
C GLU A 164 -33.26 -1.73 23.03
N ASN A 165 -32.66 -0.93 22.15
CA ASN A 165 -33.28 0.28 21.63
C ASN A 165 -34.53 -0.02 20.81
N ASP A 166 -34.47 -1.00 19.90
CA ASP A 166 -35.62 -1.44 19.11
C ASP A 166 -36.75 -1.95 20.02
N SER A 167 -36.43 -2.72 21.06
CA SER A 167 -37.40 -3.15 22.07
C SER A 167 -38.03 -1.98 22.82
N ALA A 168 -37.24 -0.95 23.17
CA ALA A 168 -37.74 0.26 23.82
C ALA A 168 -38.65 1.07 22.90
N CYS A 169 -38.27 1.26 21.62
CA CYS A 169 -39.10 1.91 20.61
C CYS A 169 -40.45 1.20 20.47
N ARG A 170 -40.47 -0.13 20.28
CA ARG A 170 -41.72 -0.90 20.18
C ARG A 170 -42.63 -0.74 21.39
N LYS A 171 -42.07 -0.67 22.60
CA LYS A 171 -42.86 -0.42 23.82
C LYS A 171 -43.48 0.98 23.80
N LEU A 172 -42.71 1.98 23.39
CA LEU A 172 -43.20 3.35 23.26
C LEU A 172 -44.28 3.44 22.17
N ASP A 173 -44.08 2.81 21.02
CA ASP A 173 -45.06 2.77 19.93
C ASP A 173 -46.37 2.13 20.39
N SER A 174 -46.30 1.01 21.13
CA SER A 174 -47.49 0.35 21.68
C SER A 174 -48.27 1.22 22.68
N GLN A 175 -47.60 2.21 23.30
CA GLN A 175 -48.23 3.20 24.18
C GLN A 175 -48.74 4.40 23.38
N ALA A 176 -48.05 4.78 22.30
CA ALA A 176 -48.40 5.93 21.47
C ALA A 176 -49.63 5.67 20.60
N GLU A 177 -49.75 4.49 19.97
CA GLU A 177 -50.88 4.13 19.10
C GLU A 177 -52.28 4.34 19.72
N PRO A 178 -52.57 3.85 20.95
CA PRO A 178 -53.88 4.08 21.56
C PRO A 178 -54.11 5.56 21.91
N LEU A 179 -53.06 6.30 22.27
CA LEU A 179 -53.15 7.73 22.54
C LEU A 179 -53.43 8.53 21.26
N LEU A 180 -52.79 8.18 20.14
CA LEU A 180 -53.03 8.79 18.84
C LEU A 180 -54.45 8.48 18.34
N THR A 181 -54.90 7.24 18.50
CA THR A 181 -56.30 6.86 18.22
C THR A 181 -57.27 7.72 19.03
N ARG A 182 -57.01 7.88 20.34
CA ARG A 182 -57.85 8.69 21.21
C ARG A 182 -57.79 10.18 20.88
N LEU A 183 -56.64 10.69 20.46
CA LEU A 183 -56.48 12.07 20.00
C LEU A 183 -57.30 12.33 18.75
N ALA A 184 -57.28 11.41 17.78
CA ALA A 184 -58.08 11.50 16.55
C ALA A 184 -59.60 11.44 16.79
N GLU A 185 -60.05 10.84 17.89
CA GLU A 185 -61.46 10.88 18.31
C GLU A 185 -61.87 12.21 18.95
N ILE A 186 -60.93 12.94 19.54
CA ILE A 186 -61.18 14.17 20.33
C ILE A 186 -60.93 15.42 19.49
N GLU A 187 -59.93 15.40 18.61
CA GLU A 187 -59.68 16.49 17.66
C GLU A 187 -60.57 16.32 16.43
N PRO A 188 -61.41 17.31 16.08
CA PRO A 188 -62.13 17.27 14.81
C PRO A 188 -61.11 17.18 13.67
N ALA A 189 -61.45 16.44 12.61
CA ALA A 189 -60.66 16.43 11.38
C ALA A 189 -60.33 17.88 10.99
N VAL A 190 -59.03 18.19 10.93
CA VAL A 190 -58.55 19.53 10.57
C VAL A 190 -59.22 19.91 9.25
N ASP A 191 -59.90 21.06 9.25
CA ASP A 191 -60.57 21.62 8.07
C ASP A 191 -59.72 21.39 6.82
N GLU A 192 -60.33 20.77 5.81
CA GLU A 192 -59.71 20.49 4.52
C GLU A 192 -58.91 21.70 4.05
N ILE A 193 -57.61 21.52 3.84
CA ILE A 193 -56.73 22.54 3.25
C ILE A 193 -57.43 23.02 1.97
N PRO A 194 -57.78 24.31 1.85
CA PRO A 194 -58.58 24.79 0.73
C PRO A 194 -57.88 24.48 -0.58
N ALA A 195 -58.67 24.06 -1.57
CA ALA A 195 -58.25 23.63 -2.89
C ALA A 195 -57.09 24.49 -3.45
N THR A 196 -55.93 23.84 -3.58
CA THR A 196 -54.72 24.27 -4.29
C THR A 196 -54.30 25.72 -4.07
N ARG A 197 -53.56 25.96 -2.97
CA ARG A 197 -52.75 27.17 -2.83
C ARG A 197 -51.68 27.21 -3.93
N THR A 198 -51.36 28.39 -4.46
CA THR A 198 -50.28 28.55 -5.45
C THR A 198 -48.91 28.36 -4.82
N VAL A 199 -47.90 28.06 -5.64
CA VAL A 199 -46.49 27.94 -5.20
C VAL A 199 -46.04 29.20 -4.44
N GLU A 200 -46.40 30.39 -4.91
CA GLU A 200 -46.01 31.65 -4.27
C GLU A 200 -46.70 31.85 -2.90
N ALA A 201 -47.96 31.45 -2.76
CA ALA A 201 -48.66 31.52 -1.48
C ALA A 201 -48.00 30.61 -0.42
N TRP A 202 -47.57 29.42 -0.84
CA TRP A 202 -46.78 28.52 0.00
C TRP A 202 -45.41 29.12 0.35
N LEU A 203 -44.75 29.74 -0.63
CA LEU A 203 -43.45 30.37 -0.45
C LEU A 203 -43.51 31.56 0.53
N ASP A 204 -44.57 32.36 0.50
CA ASP A 204 -44.77 33.48 1.43
C ASP A 204 -45.07 33.02 2.88
N ASP A 205 -45.80 31.92 3.04
CA ASP A 205 -46.02 31.33 4.37
C ASP A 205 -44.72 30.71 4.95
N LEU A 206 -43.87 30.12 4.09
CA LEU A 206 -42.52 29.66 4.44
C LEU A 206 -41.60 30.82 4.85
N ARG A 207 -41.56 31.88 4.03
CA ARG A 207 -40.81 33.12 4.29
C ARG A 207 -41.26 33.76 5.59
N SER A 208 -42.56 33.86 5.85
CA SER A 208 -43.09 34.47 7.08
C SER A 208 -42.92 33.61 8.33
N GLY A 209 -42.65 32.31 8.18
CA GLY A 209 -42.42 31.39 9.29
C GLY A 209 -43.70 30.96 10.02
N LYS A 210 -44.86 31.03 9.34
CA LYS A 210 -46.15 30.57 9.89
C LYS A 210 -46.24 29.04 9.99
N LEU A 211 -45.47 28.31 9.18
CA LEU A 211 -45.59 26.85 9.01
C LEU A 211 -44.55 26.03 9.79
N LYS A 212 -43.99 26.56 10.90
CA LYS A 212 -42.82 26.00 11.61
C LYS A 212 -42.90 24.49 11.93
N ASN A 213 -44.10 23.93 12.10
CA ASN A 213 -44.30 22.53 12.54
C ASN A 213 -45.26 21.72 11.66
N GLN A 214 -45.69 22.23 10.50
CA GLN A 214 -46.84 21.67 9.75
C GLN A 214 -46.51 21.15 8.35
N ILE A 215 -45.22 21.05 7.99
CA ILE A 215 -44.82 20.66 6.64
C ILE A 215 -44.30 19.22 6.65
N MET A 216 -45.08 18.33 6.05
CA MET A 216 -44.63 16.99 5.65
C MET A 216 -44.52 16.92 4.12
N PRO A 217 -43.45 16.33 3.57
CA PRO A 217 -43.35 16.05 2.13
C PRO A 217 -44.55 15.25 1.64
N GLY A 218 -45.12 15.61 0.48
CA GLY A 218 -46.27 14.91 -0.11
C GLY A 218 -47.65 15.41 0.35
N MET A 219 -47.74 16.51 1.10
CA MET A 219 -49.01 17.16 1.45
C MET A 219 -49.65 17.96 0.30
N ASP A 220 -48.85 18.65 -0.52
CA ASP A 220 -49.31 19.48 -1.64
C ASP A 220 -48.20 19.61 -2.71
N GLN A 221 -48.52 19.39 -3.99
CA GLN A 221 -47.58 19.46 -5.09
C GLN A 221 -46.94 20.85 -5.26
N ASN A 222 -47.68 21.92 -4.94
CA ASN A 222 -47.18 23.29 -4.98
C ASN A 222 -46.28 23.61 -3.77
N LEU A 223 -46.48 22.94 -2.63
CA LEU A 223 -45.58 23.03 -1.48
C LEU A 223 -44.25 22.32 -1.78
N ASP A 224 -44.30 21.15 -2.40
CA ASP A 224 -43.10 20.41 -2.82
C ASP A 224 -42.28 21.21 -3.86
N ALA A 225 -42.93 22.05 -4.67
CA ALA A 225 -42.25 22.98 -5.58
C ALA A 225 -41.72 24.25 -4.87
N ALA A 226 -42.41 24.76 -3.85
CA ALA A 226 -42.00 25.95 -3.10
C ALA A 226 -40.81 25.68 -2.16
N LEU A 227 -40.72 24.47 -1.59
CA LEU A 227 -39.72 24.11 -0.58
C LEU A 227 -38.26 24.19 -1.09
N PRO A 228 -37.92 23.68 -2.30
CA PRO A 228 -36.59 23.87 -2.88
C PRO A 228 -36.22 25.34 -3.09
N ILE A 229 -37.18 26.18 -3.51
CA ILE A 229 -36.97 27.62 -3.72
C ILE A 229 -36.65 28.29 -2.39
N TYR A 230 -37.46 28.06 -1.36
CA TYR A 230 -37.25 28.58 -0.01
C TYR A 230 -35.90 28.15 0.59
N ASN A 231 -35.52 26.88 0.41
CA ASN A 231 -34.25 26.36 0.90
C ASN A 231 -33.05 27.05 0.24
N ASN A 232 -33.13 27.29 -1.07
CA ASN A 232 -32.11 28.03 -1.81
C ASN A 232 -32.02 29.49 -1.36
N GLU A 233 -33.16 30.18 -1.21
CA GLU A 233 -33.21 31.55 -0.68
C GLU A 233 -32.56 31.63 0.72
N THR A 234 -32.88 30.67 1.59
CA THR A 234 -32.32 30.60 2.95
C THR A 234 -30.80 30.38 2.92
N ALA A 235 -30.29 29.52 2.04
CA ALA A 235 -28.85 29.29 1.88
C ALA A 235 -28.12 30.56 1.42
N VAL A 236 -28.67 31.26 0.43
CA VAL A 236 -28.14 32.53 -0.08
C VAL A 236 -28.12 33.60 1.01
N ILE A 237 -29.19 33.72 1.80
CA ILE A 237 -29.27 34.68 2.92
C ILE A 237 -28.23 34.36 4.00
N LYS A 238 -28.09 33.08 4.38
CA LYS A 238 -27.09 32.63 5.37
C LYS A 238 -25.67 32.94 4.93
N GLU A 239 -25.34 32.66 3.67
CA GLU A 239 -24.03 32.93 3.11
C GLU A 239 -23.74 34.43 3.02
N TRP A 240 -24.73 35.23 2.58
CA TRP A 240 -24.60 36.69 2.58
C TRP A 240 -24.32 37.24 3.97
N VAL A 241 -25.05 36.81 5.01
CA VAL A 241 -24.81 37.25 6.39
C VAL A 241 -23.42 36.82 6.88
N ARG A 242 -22.94 35.63 6.49
CA ARG A 242 -21.58 35.17 6.83
C ARG A 242 -20.51 36.07 6.19
N GLN A 243 -20.66 36.36 4.90
CA GLN A 243 -19.73 37.21 4.14
C GLN A 243 -19.75 38.66 4.63
N ASP A 244 -20.93 39.21 4.92
CA ASP A 244 -21.09 40.56 5.47
C ASP A 244 -20.40 40.69 6.84
N LYS A 245 -20.55 39.70 7.73
CA LYS A 245 -19.83 39.66 9.02
C LYS A 245 -18.30 39.64 8.83
N LEU A 246 -17.80 38.85 7.88
CA LEU A 246 -16.36 38.77 7.59
C LEU A 246 -15.82 40.07 7.00
N ALA A 247 -16.54 40.66 6.04
CA ALA A 247 -16.16 41.92 5.40
C ALA A 247 -16.10 43.08 6.41
N ARG A 248 -17.08 43.16 7.32
CA ARG A 248 -17.08 44.16 8.41
C ARG A 248 -15.87 43.99 9.33
N LYS A 249 -15.50 42.75 9.66
CA LYS A 249 -14.36 42.45 10.55
C LYS A 249 -13.00 42.72 9.88
N ALA A 250 -12.86 42.43 8.59
CA ALA A 250 -11.58 42.51 7.90
C ALA A 250 -11.27 43.94 7.39
N HIS A 251 -12.26 44.63 6.80
CA HIS A 251 -12.02 45.88 6.06
C HIS A 251 -13.06 46.97 6.34
N GLY A 252 -13.94 46.80 7.34
CA GLY A 252 -14.96 47.79 7.71
C GLY A 252 -16.07 48.00 6.68
N GLY A 253 -16.13 47.17 5.63
CA GLY A 253 -17.12 47.27 4.55
C GLY A 253 -18.35 46.37 4.75
N THR A 254 -19.38 46.58 3.93
CA THR A 254 -20.60 45.74 3.90
C THR A 254 -20.81 45.11 2.53
N VAL A 255 -21.35 43.89 2.50
CA VAL A 255 -21.70 43.18 1.26
C VAL A 255 -23.14 43.52 0.86
N LYS A 256 -23.36 43.84 -0.42
CA LYS A 256 -24.69 44.16 -0.95
C LYS A 256 -25.67 42.99 -0.72
N PRO A 257 -26.88 43.25 -0.20
CA PRO A 257 -27.86 42.19 0.03
C PRO A 257 -28.35 41.57 -1.30
N PRO A 258 -28.52 40.24 -1.35
CA PRO A 258 -29.11 39.56 -2.50
C PRO A 258 -30.59 39.91 -2.66
N GLU A 259 -31.13 39.77 -3.87
CA GLU A 259 -32.50 40.22 -4.19
C GLU A 259 -33.59 39.51 -3.36
N CYS A 260 -33.39 38.22 -3.07
CA CYS A 260 -34.33 37.42 -2.29
C CYS A 260 -34.58 37.98 -0.88
N VAL A 261 -33.64 38.75 -0.31
CA VAL A 261 -33.77 39.38 1.02
C VAL A 261 -34.99 40.29 1.12
N LYS A 262 -35.42 40.89 0.01
CA LYS A 262 -36.59 41.80 -0.02
C LYS A 262 -37.89 41.12 0.40
N HIS A 263 -37.98 39.80 0.24
CA HIS A 263 -39.16 39.01 0.61
C HIS A 263 -39.19 38.62 2.10
N TYR A 264 -38.14 38.96 2.87
CA TYR A 264 -38.01 38.57 4.27
C TYR A 264 -38.05 39.79 5.19
N THR A 265 -38.75 39.64 6.31
CA THR A 265 -38.68 40.65 7.39
C THR A 265 -37.31 40.59 8.07
N LYS A 266 -36.87 41.73 8.63
CA LYS A 266 -35.60 41.81 9.38
C LYS A 266 -35.53 40.77 10.51
N LYS A 267 -36.63 40.58 11.24
CA LYS A 267 -36.76 39.57 12.30
C LYS A 267 -36.56 38.17 11.75
N ARG A 268 -37.14 37.86 10.59
CA ARG A 268 -37.01 36.53 9.98
C ARG A 268 -35.58 36.24 9.53
N ILE A 269 -34.90 37.20 8.91
CA ILE A 269 -33.50 37.07 8.51
C ILE A 269 -32.64 36.76 9.75
N GLN A 270 -32.92 37.43 10.87
CA GLN A 270 -32.26 37.16 12.14
C GLN A 270 -32.53 35.73 12.62
N GLU A 271 -33.80 35.28 12.67
CA GLU A 271 -34.13 33.89 13.04
C GLU A 271 -33.41 32.84 12.17
N LEU A 272 -33.35 33.06 10.85
CA LEU A 272 -32.67 32.14 9.92
C LEU A 272 -31.16 32.07 10.17
N THR A 273 -30.57 33.17 10.64
CA THR A 273 -29.11 33.32 10.80
C THR A 273 -28.63 33.19 12.25
N ASP A 274 -29.53 33.17 13.23
CA ASP A 274 -29.19 32.94 14.64
C ASP A 274 -28.62 31.52 14.85
N SER A 275 -29.00 30.55 14.00
CA SER A 275 -28.39 29.21 13.94
C SER A 275 -26.91 29.18 13.50
N LEU A 276 -26.36 30.29 12.99
CA LEU A 276 -24.91 30.44 12.72
C LEU A 276 -24.11 30.80 13.99
N HIS A 277 -24.75 30.96 15.15
CA HIS A 277 -24.08 31.10 16.45
C HIS A 277 -23.90 29.73 17.12
N TYR A 278 -22.99 28.90 16.58
CA TYR A 278 -22.38 27.81 17.36
C TYR A 278 -20.93 28.18 17.70
N PRO A 279 -20.46 27.96 18.94
CA PRO A 279 -19.15 28.43 19.37
C PRO A 279 -18.05 27.64 18.67
N VAL A 280 -17.10 28.36 18.08
CA VAL A 280 -15.85 27.86 17.47
C VAL A 280 -14.88 27.33 18.55
N ARG A 281 -15.35 26.51 19.50
CA ARG A 281 -14.53 26.01 20.63
C ARG A 281 -14.78 24.53 21.00
N ALA A 282 -15.12 23.68 20.04
CA ALA A 282 -15.20 22.22 20.26
C ALA A 282 -14.14 21.39 19.53
N VAL A 283 -13.27 22.00 18.72
CA VAL A 283 -12.27 21.26 17.93
C VAL A 283 -10.89 21.19 18.62
N ASP A 284 -10.59 22.07 19.58
CA ASP A 284 -9.28 22.08 20.26
C ASP A 284 -9.16 21.08 21.44
N THR A 285 -10.25 20.47 21.89
CA THR A 285 -10.22 19.56 23.06
C THR A 285 -9.91 18.11 22.72
N PHE A 286 -10.01 17.68 21.46
CA PHE A 286 -9.59 16.32 21.06
C PHE A 286 -8.10 16.23 20.70
N ALA A 287 -7.47 17.32 20.26
CA ALA A 287 -6.04 17.32 19.93
C ALA A 287 -5.11 17.36 21.16
N ARG A 288 -5.60 17.81 22.33
CA ARG A 288 -4.78 17.88 23.56
C ARG A 288 -4.84 16.64 24.44
N ARG A 289 -5.83 15.76 24.27
CA ARG A 289 -5.93 14.50 25.03
C ARG A 289 -5.22 13.31 24.38
N ALA A 290 -4.65 13.49 23.19
CA ALA A 290 -3.81 12.48 22.54
C ALA A 290 -2.30 12.78 22.71
N ALA A 291 -1.95 13.81 23.48
CA ALA A 291 -0.58 14.24 23.72
C ALA A 291 -0.16 14.21 25.21
N ASP A 292 -1.04 13.73 26.09
CA ASP A 292 -0.76 13.38 27.49
C ASP A 292 -0.95 11.86 27.65
#